data_AF-A0A7V7PPH6-F1
#
_entry.id   AF-A0A7V7PPH6-F1
#
_cell.length_a   1.000
_cell.length_b   1.000
_cell.length_c   1.000
_cell.angle_alpha   90.00
_cell.angle_beta   90.00
_cell.angle_gamma   90.00
#
_symmetry.space_group_name_H-M   'P 1'
#
loop_
_entity.id
_entity.type
_entity.pdbx_description
1 polymer ?
#
loop_
_entity_poly.entity_id
_entity_poly.type
_entity_poly.pdbx_seq_one_letter_code
_entity_poly.pdbx_strand_id
1 'polypeptide(L)'
;MIRPGTLFRRFALAFVLTTLFGAAGCRSENGSLPSVFGAVFGVENAASIPYQVGKIPDPVVRPQDKVIGDAANNPGQCIYRTPADRRYRAKCPDGYAIGDVN
;
A
#
# COMPACT_ATOMS: atom_id res chain seq x y z
N MET A 1 -6.65 28.30 -64.23
CA MET A 1 -5.26 27.86 -64.00
C MET A 1 -5.10 27.53 -62.51
N ILE A 2 -5.30 26.26 -62.13
CA ILE A 2 -5.28 25.80 -60.73
C ILE A 2 -3.92 25.12 -60.51
N ARG A 3 -3.08 25.67 -59.62
CA ARG A 3 -1.74 25.14 -59.34
C ARG A 3 -1.85 23.75 -58.68
N PRO A 4 -1.26 22.68 -59.25
CA PRO A 4 -1.44 21.30 -58.78
C PRO A 4 -0.77 20.98 -57.43
N GLY A 5 0.05 21.89 -56.87
CA GLY A 5 0.81 21.64 -55.62
C GLY A 5 0.08 21.92 -54.31
N THR A 6 -1.07 22.62 -54.31
CA THR A 6 -1.77 23.01 -53.07
C THR A 6 -2.75 21.95 -52.56
N LEU A 7 -3.21 21.05 -53.43
CA LEU A 7 -4.10 19.94 -53.06
C LEU A 7 -3.37 18.83 -52.29
N PHE A 8 -2.17 18.45 -52.75
CA PHE A 8 -1.36 17.41 -52.10
C PHE A 8 -0.94 17.77 -50.66
N ARG A 9 -0.61 19.05 -50.42
CA ARG A 9 -0.22 19.55 -49.10
C ARG A 9 -1.38 19.58 -48.09
N ARG A 10 -2.62 19.77 -48.57
CA ARG A 10 -3.83 19.73 -47.72
C ARG A 10 -4.21 18.31 -47.33
N PHE A 11 -4.04 17.34 -48.25
CA PHE A 11 -4.27 15.93 -47.96
C PHE A 11 -3.24 15.34 -46.98
N ALA A 12 -1.96 15.69 -47.13
CA ALA A 12 -0.92 15.25 -46.20
C ALA A 12 -1.14 15.77 -44.77
N LEU A 13 -1.58 17.02 -44.62
CA LEU A 13 -1.82 17.63 -43.32
C LEU A 13 -3.10 17.07 -42.66
N ALA A 14 -4.13 16.77 -43.45
CA ALA A 14 -5.31 16.06 -42.97
C ALA A 14 -4.95 14.64 -42.48
N PHE A 15 -4.12 13.91 -43.22
CA PHE A 15 -3.73 12.54 -42.84
C PHE A 15 -2.94 12.49 -41.53
N VAL A 16 -2.03 13.46 -41.32
CA VAL A 16 -1.27 13.59 -40.06
C VAL A 16 -2.18 14.00 -38.89
N LEU A 17 -3.18 14.86 -39.11
CA LEU A 17 -4.11 15.24 -38.04
C LEU A 17 -4.99 14.06 -37.61
N THR A 18 -5.43 13.23 -38.55
CA THR A 18 -6.28 12.06 -38.28
C THR A 18 -5.51 10.95 -37.55
N THR A 19 -4.24 10.72 -37.87
CA THR A 19 -3.39 9.75 -37.14
C THR A 19 -3.09 10.23 -35.72
N LEU A 20 -2.90 11.53 -35.49
CA LEU A 20 -2.71 12.07 -34.14
C LEU A 20 -3.97 11.94 -33.26
N PHE A 21 -5.17 12.10 -33.84
CA PHE A 21 -6.43 11.96 -33.11
C PHE A 21 -6.84 10.49 -32.86
N GLY A 22 -6.44 9.56 -33.73
CA GLY A 22 -6.69 8.12 -33.53
C GLY A 22 -5.90 7.51 -32.36
N ALA A 23 -4.73 8.05 -32.03
CA ALA A 23 -3.90 7.56 -30.93
C ALA A 23 -4.36 8.02 -29.53
N ALA A 24 -5.18 9.07 -29.44
CA ALA A 24 -5.76 9.55 -28.17
C ALA A 24 -7.03 8.78 -27.74
N GLY A 25 -7.48 7.82 -28.56
CA GLY A 25 -8.80 7.19 -28.45
C GLY A 25 -8.79 5.67 -28.28
N CYS A 26 -7.79 5.08 -27.60
CA CYS A 26 -7.96 3.72 -27.04
C CYS A 26 -8.85 3.80 -25.79
N ARG A 27 -10.15 4.02 -25.99
CA ARG A 27 -11.14 3.75 -24.93
C ARG A 27 -11.26 2.24 -24.80
N SER A 28 -10.74 1.72 -23.69
CA SER A 28 -11.00 0.36 -23.24
C SER A 28 -12.48 0.20 -22.92
N GLU A 29 -13.28 -0.12 -23.94
CA GLU A 29 -14.61 -0.71 -23.79
C GLU A 29 -14.43 -2.18 -23.35
N ASN A 30 -14.05 -2.36 -22.08
CA ASN A 30 -14.45 -3.53 -21.32
C ASN A 30 -14.51 -3.14 -19.86
N GLY A 31 -15.67 -2.58 -19.50
CA GLY A 31 -16.07 -2.35 -18.14
C GLY A 31 -16.17 -3.67 -17.38
N SER A 32 -15.17 -3.91 -16.55
CA SER A 32 -15.29 -4.73 -15.33
C SER A 32 -14.19 -4.26 -14.38
N LEU A 33 -14.47 -3.20 -13.63
CA LEU A 33 -13.62 -2.75 -12.53
C LEU A 33 -14.13 -3.42 -11.24
N PRO A 34 -13.53 -4.55 -10.84
CA PRO A 34 -12.99 -4.68 -9.47
C PRO A 34 -11.73 -5.57 -9.43
N SER A 35 -10.83 -5.59 -8.44
CA SER A 35 -10.88 -5.20 -7.02
C SER A 35 -9.56 -4.58 -6.54
N VAL A 36 -8.78 -3.97 -7.44
CA VAL A 36 -7.46 -3.36 -7.17
C VAL A 36 -7.10 -2.54 -8.42
N PHE A 37 -7.00 -1.21 -8.45
CA PHE A 37 -6.16 -0.36 -7.58
C PHE A 37 -4.97 -1.16 -7.02
N GLY A 38 -4.30 -1.86 -7.96
CA GLY A 38 -3.19 -2.81 -7.79
C GLY A 38 -2.34 -2.45 -6.59
N ALA A 39 -2.39 -3.29 -5.56
CA ALA A 39 -1.83 -3.04 -4.24
C ALA A 39 -0.37 -2.56 -4.33
N VAL A 40 -0.19 -1.24 -4.38
CA VAL A 40 1.05 -0.47 -4.21
C VAL A 40 2.25 -1.02 -5.02
N PHE A 41 2.44 -0.46 -6.21
CA PHE A 41 3.55 -0.68 -7.18
C PHE A 41 3.45 -1.92 -8.09
N GLY A 42 3.06 -1.72 -9.35
CA GLY A 42 3.69 -2.32 -10.55
C GLY A 42 3.93 -3.84 -10.68
N VAL A 43 3.45 -4.69 -9.77
CA VAL A 43 3.60 -6.15 -9.90
C VAL A 43 2.43 -6.74 -10.67
N GLU A 44 2.66 -6.99 -11.94
CA GLU A 44 1.82 -7.88 -12.74
C GLU A 44 1.93 -9.29 -12.15
N ASN A 45 0.77 -9.92 -11.83
CA ASN A 45 0.64 -11.24 -11.20
C ASN A 45 0.92 -11.33 -9.69
N ALA A 46 0.71 -10.25 -8.92
CA ALA A 46 0.73 -10.35 -7.46
C ALA A 46 -0.35 -11.33 -6.97
N ALA A 47 0.08 -12.39 -6.28
CA ALA A 47 -0.83 -13.33 -5.64
C ALA A 47 -1.70 -12.58 -4.61
N SER A 48 -3.02 -12.58 -4.80
CA SER A 48 -3.95 -11.99 -3.84
C SER A 48 -4.26 -13.01 -2.75
N ILE A 49 -3.87 -12.70 -1.51
CA ILE A 49 -4.33 -13.44 -0.34
C ILE A 49 -5.69 -12.83 0.04
N PRO A 50 -6.77 -13.64 0.16
CA PRO A 50 -8.07 -13.11 0.53
C PRO A 50 -8.00 -12.49 1.93
N TYR A 51 -8.58 -11.30 2.07
CA TYR A 51 -8.74 -10.66 3.37
C TYR A 51 -9.60 -11.55 4.28
N GLN A 52 -9.10 -11.84 5.47
CA GLN A 52 -9.84 -12.57 6.50
C GLN A 52 -10.14 -11.65 7.68
N VAL A 53 -11.41 -11.61 8.08
CA VAL A 53 -11.84 -10.93 9.29
C VAL A 53 -11.50 -11.80 10.50
N GLY A 54 -10.77 -11.25 11.46
CA GLY A 54 -10.41 -11.92 12.70
C GLY A 54 -9.94 -10.93 13.76
N LYS A 55 -9.70 -11.43 14.97
CA LYS A 55 -9.07 -10.66 16.04
C LYS A 55 -7.66 -11.16 16.26
N ILE A 56 -6.73 -10.23 16.43
CA ILE A 56 -5.40 -10.57 16.94
C ILE A 56 -5.56 -10.88 18.42
N PRO A 57 -5.14 -12.06 18.90
CA PRO A 57 -5.22 -12.38 20.31
C PRO A 57 -4.33 -11.44 21.13
N ASP A 58 -4.80 -11.09 22.33
CA ASP A 58 -3.98 -10.32 23.26
C ASP A 58 -2.74 -11.14 23.65
N PRO A 59 -1.55 -10.52 23.67
CA PRO A 59 -0.33 -11.21 24.02
C PRO A 59 -0.34 -11.59 25.51
N VAL A 60 0.04 -12.84 25.81
CA VAL A 60 0.17 -13.35 27.17
C VAL A 60 1.64 -13.30 27.58
N VAL A 61 1.92 -12.66 28.72
CA VAL A 61 3.28 -12.56 29.28
C VAL A 61 3.76 -13.94 29.72
N ARG A 62 4.92 -14.36 29.21
CA ARG A 62 5.57 -15.61 29.62
C ARG A 62 6.69 -15.32 30.61
N PRO A 63 7.08 -16.30 31.45
CA PRO A 63 8.17 -16.14 32.42
C PRO A 63 9.54 -15.78 31.80
N GLN A 64 9.73 -16.07 30.52
CA GLN A 64 10.98 -15.83 29.78
C GLN A 64 11.05 -14.43 29.17
N ASP A 65 9.91 -13.73 29.12
CA ASP A 65 9.82 -12.42 28.50
C ASP A 65 10.34 -11.35 29.46
N LYS A 66 11.07 -10.37 28.92
CA LYS A 66 11.69 -9.31 29.72
C LYS A 66 11.02 -7.98 29.46
N VAL A 67 10.71 -7.24 30.53
CA VAL A 67 10.33 -5.84 30.40
C VAL A 67 11.54 -5.05 29.92
N ILE A 68 11.35 -4.26 28.87
CA ILE A 68 12.40 -3.43 28.27
C ILE A 68 12.09 -1.92 28.36
N GLY A 69 10.96 -1.56 28.97
CA GLY A 69 10.56 -0.18 29.22
C GLY A 69 9.06 0.05 29.19
N ASP A 70 8.68 1.31 29.30
CA ASP A 70 7.30 1.74 29.48
C ASP A 70 6.60 1.95 28.14
N ALA A 71 5.29 1.65 28.08
CA ALA A 71 4.49 2.04 26.93
C ALA A 71 4.04 3.50 27.08
N ALA A 72 4.84 4.44 26.56
CA ALA A 72 4.62 5.89 26.73
C ALA A 72 3.18 6.36 26.45
N ASN A 73 2.51 5.77 25.45
CA ASN A 73 1.16 6.16 25.04
C ASN A 73 0.05 5.31 25.67
N ASN A 74 0.38 4.36 26.54
CA ASN A 74 -0.57 3.44 27.17
C ASN A 74 -0.26 3.31 28.66
N PRO A 75 -0.83 4.18 29.51
CA PRO A 75 -0.60 4.15 30.96
C PRO A 75 -0.87 2.75 31.55
N GLY A 76 0.04 2.29 32.41
CA GLY A 76 -0.04 0.96 33.05
C GLY A 76 0.36 -0.23 32.15
N GLN A 77 0.78 0.03 30.91
CA GLN A 77 1.37 -1.00 30.04
C GLN A 77 2.88 -0.84 29.89
N CYS A 78 3.54 -1.98 29.74
CA CYS A 78 4.98 -2.11 29.55
C CYS A 78 5.26 -2.80 28.23
N ILE A 79 6.45 -2.54 27.67
CA ILE A 79 6.97 -3.24 26.50
C ILE A 79 7.75 -4.46 26.96
N TYR A 80 7.33 -5.64 26.50
CA TYR A 80 8.03 -6.89 26.72
C TYR A 80 8.82 -7.30 25.49
N ARG A 81 9.94 -8.00 25.70
CA ARG A 81 10.74 -8.65 24.65
C ARG A 81 10.77 -10.15 24.89
N THR A 82 10.38 -10.91 23.86
CA THR A 82 10.47 -12.37 23.85
C THR A 82 11.91 -12.85 23.63
N PRO A 83 12.24 -14.12 23.92
CA PRO A 83 13.53 -14.71 23.55
C PRO A 83 13.84 -14.68 22.05
N ALA A 84 12.80 -14.60 21.21
CA ALA A 84 12.90 -14.46 19.75
C ALA A 84 12.99 -12.99 19.29
N ASP A 85 13.37 -12.06 20.18
CA ASP A 85 13.50 -10.61 19.97
C ASP A 85 12.22 -9.88 19.50
N ARG A 86 11.06 -10.55 19.52
CA ARG A 86 9.77 -9.90 19.26
C ARG A 86 9.35 -9.03 20.44
N ARG A 87 8.77 -7.86 20.14
CA ARG A 87 8.26 -6.92 21.14
C ARG A 87 6.73 -6.88 21.14
N TYR A 88 6.14 -6.77 22.33
CA TYR A 88 4.70 -6.62 22.48
C TYR A 88 4.37 -5.80 23.73
N ARG A 89 3.14 -5.27 23.80
CA ARG A 89 2.64 -4.53 24.96
C ARG A 89 1.79 -5.44 25.83
N ALA A 90 1.98 -5.37 27.14
CA ALA A 90 1.10 -6.01 28.11
C ALA A 90 1.10 -5.21 29.41
N LYS A 91 0.25 -5.59 30.38
CA LYS A 91 0.25 -4.98 31.71
C LYS A 91 1.65 -5.04 32.32
N CYS A 92 2.09 -3.94 32.94
CA CYS A 92 3.33 -3.94 33.72
C CYS A 92 3.23 -4.96 34.88
N PRO A 93 4.35 -5.60 35.25
CA PRO A 93 4.36 -6.50 36.39
C PRO A 93 4.12 -5.72 37.69
N ASP A 94 3.62 -6.41 38.71
CA ASP A 94 3.35 -5.77 40.00
C ASP A 94 4.65 -5.24 40.62
N GLY A 95 4.60 -4.05 41.21
CA GLY A 95 5.76 -3.38 41.80
C GLY A 95 6.70 -2.68 40.81
N TYR A 96 6.38 -2.72 39.50
CA TYR A 96 7.12 -1.97 38.50
C TYR A 96 6.79 -0.47 38.58
N ALA A 97 7.81 0.35 38.87
CA ALA A 97 7.70 1.80 38.88
C ALA A 97 7.88 2.35 37.46
N ILE A 98 6.86 3.06 36.96
CA ILE A 98 6.91 3.76 35.67
C ILE A 98 7.91 4.92 35.83
N GLY A 99 8.93 4.98 34.97
CA GLY A 99 9.92 6.08 34.98
C GLY A 99 11.35 5.76 35.41
N ASP A 100 11.73 4.50 35.67
CA ASP A 100 13.13 4.11 35.94
C ASP A 100 13.93 3.92 34.63
N VAL A 101 13.84 4.88 33.72
CA VAL A 101 14.79 5.03 32.62
C VAL A 101 15.91 5.93 33.18
N ASN A 102 17.03 5.32 33.59
CA ASN A 102 18.27 6.06 33.85
C ASN A 102 18.63 6.94 32.64
#